data_AF-A0A1E7EIS1-F1
#
_entry.id   AF-A0A1E7EIS1-F1
#
_cell.length_a   1.000
_cell.length_b   1.000
_cell.length_c   1.000
_cell.angle_alpha   90.00
_cell.angle_beta   90.00
_cell.angle_gamma   90.00
#
_symmetry.space_group_name_H-M   'P 1'
#
loop_
_entity.id
_entity.type
_entity.pdbx_description
1 polymer ?
#
loop_
_entity_poly.entity_id
_entity_poly.type
_entity_poly.pdbx_seq_one_letter_code
_entity_poly.pdbx_strand_id
1 'polypeptide(L)'
;MKMMIMKKNSSSTRSTRCILSSFLWWTTILTFVFAFVVDVAQAAADDDKVDIDDAVVVDDDDEEIIATINGTQYPHFIAHNESWTCTNDKRSTKFNEAVRGVNLGSYMVLEPWITPSLFYQFLGKSEIEGVAMDSYSFCEVLGGKEANRHCIIMETWVTEDIIVELRDRVQ
;
A
#
# COMPACT_ATOMS: atom_id res chain seq x y z
N MET A 1 30.97 -20.88 -77.02
CA MET A 1 32.13 -19.96 -76.97
C MET A 1 32.10 -19.19 -75.67
N LYS A 2 33.26 -19.07 -75.03
CA LYS A 2 33.51 -18.40 -73.76
C LYS A 2 33.99 -16.98 -74.08
N MET A 3 33.33 -15.93 -73.58
CA MET A 3 34.00 -14.65 -73.31
C MET A 3 33.12 -13.81 -72.36
N MET A 4 33.46 -13.72 -71.08
CA MET A 4 34.52 -12.93 -70.44
C MET A 4 34.06 -11.50 -70.12
N ILE A 5 33.88 -11.32 -68.82
CA ILE A 5 33.71 -10.10 -68.03
C ILE A 5 34.74 -9.02 -68.43
N MET A 6 34.33 -7.76 -68.47
CA MET A 6 35.17 -6.61 -68.07
C MET A 6 34.33 -5.48 -67.45
N LYS A 7 34.24 -5.55 -66.12
CA LYS A 7 34.37 -4.46 -65.13
C LYS A 7 34.49 -3.03 -65.68
N LYS A 8 33.63 -2.12 -65.19
CA LYS A 8 34.07 -0.76 -64.84
C LYS A 8 33.59 -0.43 -63.43
N ASN A 9 34.57 -0.17 -62.59
CA ASN A 9 34.48 0.16 -61.17
C ASN A 9 34.72 1.67 -61.00
N SER A 10 34.27 2.21 -59.86
CA SER A 10 34.59 3.54 -59.31
C SER A 10 33.82 4.70 -59.94
N SER A 11 33.13 5.60 -59.21
CA SER A 11 33.49 6.24 -57.95
C SER A 11 32.23 6.91 -57.33
N SER A 12 31.98 6.69 -56.05
CA SER A 12 32.12 7.68 -54.97
C SER A 12 31.07 8.80 -54.90
N THR A 13 29.85 8.49 -54.42
CA THR A 13 28.89 9.50 -53.88
C THR A 13 27.98 8.97 -52.76
N ARG A 14 28.33 7.86 -52.10
CA ARG A 14 27.43 7.21 -51.10
C ARG A 14 27.89 7.25 -49.64
N SER A 15 28.99 7.95 -49.33
CA SER A 15 29.61 7.87 -47.99
C SER A 15 29.13 8.93 -47.00
N THR A 16 28.64 10.09 -47.45
CA THR A 16 28.25 11.19 -46.53
C THR A 16 26.86 11.04 -45.91
N ARG A 17 25.93 10.27 -46.52
CA ARG A 17 24.56 10.11 -45.99
C ARG A 17 24.44 9.10 -44.85
N CYS A 18 25.27 8.05 -44.81
CA CYS A 18 25.25 7.06 -43.71
C CYS A 18 25.93 7.57 -42.44
N ILE A 19 26.92 8.46 -42.57
CA ILE A 19 27.60 9.03 -41.40
C ILE A 19 26.66 10.03 -40.70
N LEU A 20 25.96 10.89 -41.45
CA LEU A 20 24.98 11.80 -40.86
C LEU A 20 23.81 11.08 -40.17
N SER A 21 23.28 9.97 -40.72
CA SER A 21 22.20 9.24 -40.06
C SER A 21 22.63 8.64 -38.71
N SER A 22 23.86 8.12 -38.63
CA SER A 22 24.40 7.57 -37.38
C SER A 22 24.69 8.65 -36.35
N PHE A 23 25.16 9.83 -36.77
CA PHE A 23 25.34 10.97 -35.85
C PHE A 23 24.01 11.56 -35.35
N LEU A 24 22.97 11.65 -36.20
CA LEU A 24 21.65 12.08 -35.75
C LEU A 24 21.03 11.06 -34.79
N TRP A 25 21.17 9.76 -35.04
CA TRP A 25 20.63 8.74 -34.15
C TRP A 25 21.33 8.73 -32.79
N TRP A 26 22.67 8.88 -32.79
CA TRP A 26 23.43 8.90 -31.54
C TRP A 26 23.20 10.18 -30.73
N THR A 27 23.05 11.32 -31.39
CA THR A 27 22.70 12.59 -30.71
C THR A 27 21.29 12.54 -30.15
N THR A 28 20.30 11.95 -30.85
CA THR A 28 18.95 11.78 -30.30
C THR A 28 18.93 10.86 -29.07
N ILE A 29 19.68 9.76 -29.09
CA ILE A 29 19.78 8.86 -27.93
C ILE A 29 20.47 9.57 -26.78
N LEU A 30 21.56 10.31 -27.05
CA LEU A 30 22.28 11.04 -26.01
C LEU A 30 21.39 12.12 -25.37
N THR A 31 20.58 12.84 -26.17
CA THR A 31 19.65 13.84 -25.64
C THR A 31 18.51 13.21 -24.83
N PHE A 32 18.00 12.04 -25.24
CA PHE A 32 16.96 11.33 -24.48
C PHE A 32 17.50 10.78 -23.16
N VAL A 33 18.71 10.21 -23.16
CA VAL A 33 19.36 9.73 -21.93
C VAL A 33 19.67 10.90 -21.01
N PHE A 34 20.18 12.02 -21.54
CA PHE A 34 20.46 13.21 -20.73
C PHE A 34 19.18 13.82 -20.15
N ALA A 35 18.09 13.92 -20.93
CA ALA A 35 16.79 14.36 -20.45
C ALA A 35 16.25 13.44 -19.35
N PHE A 36 16.30 12.12 -19.53
CA PHE A 36 15.86 11.16 -18.52
C PHE A 36 16.70 11.23 -17.24
N VAL A 37 18.03 11.40 -17.35
CA VAL A 37 18.91 11.56 -16.19
C VAL A 37 18.67 12.89 -15.47
N VAL A 38 18.41 13.98 -16.22
CA VAL A 38 18.04 15.27 -15.63
C VAL A 38 16.68 15.19 -14.94
N ASP A 39 15.67 14.55 -15.54
CA ASP A 39 14.35 14.36 -14.92
C ASP A 39 14.43 13.50 -13.64
N VAL A 40 15.22 12.42 -13.66
CA VAL A 40 15.47 11.58 -12.47
C VAL A 40 16.24 12.35 -11.39
N ALA A 41 17.19 13.20 -11.77
CA ALA A 41 17.92 14.06 -10.83
C ALA A 41 17.05 15.19 -10.25
N GLN A 42 16.16 15.77 -11.07
CA GLN A 42 15.23 16.81 -10.63
C GLN A 42 14.16 16.25 -9.69
N ALA A 43 13.67 15.03 -9.95
CA ALA A 43 12.74 14.31 -9.07
C ALA A 43 13.35 13.95 -7.70
N ALA A 44 14.69 13.79 -7.62
CA ALA A 44 15.39 13.53 -6.36
C ALA A 44 15.70 14.81 -5.55
N ALA A 45 15.55 16.00 -6.15
CA ALA A 45 15.90 17.28 -5.53
C ALA A 45 14.69 18.07 -4.98
N ASP A 46 13.45 17.58 -5.18
CA ASP A 46 12.23 18.27 -4.74
C ASP A 46 11.72 17.81 -3.37
N ASP A 47 12.25 16.72 -2.81
CA ASP A 47 11.79 16.16 -1.53
C ASP A 47 12.52 16.71 -0.28
N ASP A 48 13.44 17.67 -0.41
CA ASP A 48 14.24 18.19 0.72
C ASP A 48 14.21 19.72 0.88
N LYS A 49 13.11 20.36 0.43
CA LYS A 49 12.81 21.73 0.85
C LYS A 49 11.84 21.70 2.03
N VAL A 50 12.42 21.64 3.22
CA VAL A 50 11.75 22.11 4.43
C VAL A 50 11.65 23.63 4.29
N ASP A 51 10.45 24.11 4.01
CA ASP A 51 10.06 25.52 4.20
C ASP A 51 10.16 25.81 5.71
N ILE A 52 11.33 26.31 6.14
CA ILE A 52 11.56 26.85 7.48
C ILE A 52 11.04 28.29 7.46
N ASP A 53 9.72 28.43 7.52
CA ASP A 53 9.05 29.73 7.56
C ASP A 53 8.77 30.20 8.99
N ASP A 54 8.95 29.32 9.99
CA ASP A 54 8.77 29.67 11.42
C ASP A 54 10.13 29.78 12.14
N ALA A 55 11.04 30.56 11.56
CA ALA A 55 12.16 31.11 12.32
C ALA A 55 11.63 32.29 13.16
N VAL A 56 11.03 31.98 14.32
CA VAL A 56 10.84 32.98 15.37
C VAL A 56 12.22 33.38 15.87
N VAL A 57 12.55 34.66 15.66
CA VAL A 57 13.76 35.33 16.15
C VAL A 57 13.82 35.15 17.66
N VAL A 58 14.85 34.45 18.13
CA VAL A 58 15.20 34.34 19.55
C VAL A 58 16.12 35.52 19.85
N ASP A 59 15.56 36.57 20.47
CA ASP A 59 16.33 37.52 21.27
C ASP A 59 16.32 37.03 22.73
N ASP A 60 17.48 37.09 23.36
CA ASP A 60 17.89 36.39 24.59
C ASP A 60 17.07 36.73 25.86
N ASP A 61 17.09 35.75 26.79
CA ASP A 61 16.75 35.80 28.23
C ASP A 61 15.44 35.08 28.67
N ASP A 62 15.30 33.84 28.17
CA ASP A 62 15.06 32.58 28.91
C ASP A 62 13.79 32.32 29.76
N GLU A 63 12.67 33.01 29.56
CA GLU A 63 11.47 32.66 30.35
C GLU A 63 10.11 32.72 29.62
N GLU A 64 9.99 32.37 28.32
CA GLU A 64 8.63 32.23 27.74
C GLU A 64 8.47 31.39 26.46
N ILE A 65 9.02 30.17 26.35
CA ILE A 65 8.55 29.20 25.31
C ILE A 65 8.53 27.75 25.86
N ILE A 66 7.81 27.52 26.97
CA ILE A 66 7.36 26.17 27.39
C ILE A 66 5.83 26.19 27.62
N ALA A 67 5.13 26.88 26.74
CA ALA A 67 3.70 26.73 26.54
C ALA A 67 3.55 26.67 25.02
N THR A 68 3.62 25.50 24.38
CA THR A 68 2.41 24.73 24.05
C THR A 68 2.85 23.36 23.50
N ILE A 69 3.39 22.49 24.34
CA ILE A 69 3.37 21.05 24.06
C ILE A 69 2.43 20.43 25.07
N ASN A 70 1.17 20.30 24.65
CA ASN A 70 0.09 19.77 25.47
C ASN A 70 0.21 18.22 25.56
N GLY A 71 1.35 17.70 26.01
CA GLY A 71 1.68 16.28 25.97
C GLY A 71 3.04 15.88 26.54
N THR A 72 3.21 14.61 26.88
CA THR A 72 4.48 14.03 27.34
C THR A 72 5.38 13.70 26.15
N GLN A 73 6.64 14.12 26.21
CA GLN A 73 7.60 13.90 25.13
C GLN A 73 8.35 12.58 25.30
N TYR A 74 8.28 11.71 24.29
CA TYR A 74 9.07 10.49 24.13
C TYR A 74 10.14 10.68 23.04
N PRO A 75 11.18 9.83 22.96
CA PRO A 75 12.28 10.00 22.00
C PRO A 75 11.84 10.10 20.53
N HIS A 76 10.65 9.56 20.21
CA HIS A 76 10.14 9.47 18.85
C HIS A 76 8.71 9.96 18.68
N PHE A 77 8.03 10.48 19.70
CA PHE A 77 6.68 11.05 19.54
C PHE A 77 6.30 11.88 20.77
N ILE A 78 5.29 12.73 20.62
CA ILE A 78 4.67 13.49 21.70
C ILE A 78 3.31 12.88 21.98
N ALA A 79 3.04 12.43 23.21
CA ALA A 79 1.76 11.88 23.60
C ALA A 79 0.87 12.96 24.23
N HIS A 80 -0.27 13.24 23.62
CA HIS A 80 -1.26 14.17 24.12
C HIS A 80 -2.22 13.44 25.06
N ASN A 81 -2.11 13.73 26.36
CA ASN A 81 -2.90 13.05 27.39
C ASN A 81 -4.38 13.47 27.35
N GLU A 82 -4.68 14.67 26.85
CA GLU A 82 -6.05 15.19 26.79
C GLU A 82 -6.85 14.58 25.63
N SER A 83 -6.22 14.42 24.46
CA SER A 83 -6.85 13.86 23.26
C SER A 83 -6.65 12.35 23.11
N TRP A 84 -5.79 11.74 23.93
CA TRP A 84 -5.34 10.35 23.79
C TRP A 84 -4.72 10.05 22.42
N THR A 85 -4.05 11.04 21.83
CA THR A 85 -3.40 10.94 20.51
C THR A 85 -1.90 11.19 20.62
N CYS A 86 -1.13 10.76 19.62
CA CYS A 86 0.30 11.07 19.52
C CYS A 86 0.58 11.94 18.30
N THR A 87 1.54 12.86 18.39
CA THR A 87 1.95 13.75 17.29
C THR A 87 3.46 13.66 17.07
N ASN A 88 3.87 13.68 15.79
CA ASN A 88 5.24 13.60 15.27
C ASN A 88 6.04 12.34 15.66
N ASP A 89 5.76 11.23 14.97
CA ASP A 89 6.78 10.20 14.76
C ASP A 89 7.68 10.59 13.57
N LYS A 90 8.99 10.33 13.66
CA LYS A 90 9.93 10.52 12.54
C LYS A 90 10.01 9.28 11.65
N ARG A 91 9.46 8.13 12.06
CA ARG A 91 9.23 6.94 11.21
C ARG A 91 7.95 7.01 10.40
N SER A 92 7.34 8.18 10.42
CA SER A 92 5.94 8.27 10.23
C SER A 92 5.69 8.43 8.72
N THR A 93 5.37 7.31 8.06
CA THR A 93 5.01 7.26 6.62
C THR A 93 3.55 7.65 6.43
N LYS A 94 2.97 7.61 5.22
CA LYS A 94 1.52 7.89 4.98
C LYS A 94 0.54 7.15 5.93
N PHE A 95 1.00 6.18 6.72
CA PHE A 95 0.29 5.43 7.77
C PHE A 95 0.36 6.04 9.20
N ASN A 96 0.63 7.33 9.35
CA ASN A 96 0.69 7.98 10.69
C ASN A 96 -0.64 8.39 11.26
N GLU A 97 -1.66 8.27 10.45
CA GLU A 97 -3.01 8.40 10.91
C GLU A 97 -3.30 7.23 11.84
N ALA A 98 -3.95 7.53 12.96
CA ALA A 98 -4.41 6.49 13.86
C ALA A 98 -5.23 5.48 13.05
N VAL A 99 -4.87 4.20 13.13
CA VAL A 99 -5.58 3.14 12.41
C VAL A 99 -7.02 3.07 12.93
N ARG A 100 -7.97 3.43 12.07
CA ARG A 100 -9.40 3.30 12.32
C ARG A 100 -9.92 2.17 11.45
N GLY A 101 -10.37 1.09 12.07
CA GLY A 101 -10.81 -0.10 11.37
C GLY A 101 -11.76 -0.94 12.21
N VAL A 102 -12.35 -1.94 11.57
CA VAL A 102 -13.25 -2.91 12.19
C VAL A 102 -12.75 -4.32 11.91
N ASN A 103 -13.04 -5.26 12.80
CA ASN A 103 -12.74 -6.68 12.58
C ASN A 103 -13.86 -7.33 11.75
N LEU A 104 -13.48 -8.11 10.74
CA LEU A 104 -14.40 -8.96 9.98
C LEU A 104 -14.59 -10.31 10.69
N GLY A 105 -15.18 -10.25 11.89
CA GLY A 105 -15.42 -11.42 12.74
C GLY A 105 -16.40 -12.42 12.12
N SER A 106 -16.27 -13.70 12.50
CA SER A 106 -17.10 -14.78 11.95
C SER A 106 -17.06 -14.98 10.44
N TYR A 107 -16.04 -14.46 9.76
CA TYR A 107 -15.88 -14.69 8.33
C TYR A 107 -15.20 -16.04 8.05
N MET A 108 -13.95 -16.22 8.48
CA MET A 108 -13.20 -17.47 8.28
C MET A 108 -13.20 -18.41 9.50
N VAL A 109 -13.61 -17.90 10.67
CA VAL A 109 -13.65 -18.64 11.94
C VAL A 109 -15.00 -18.39 12.58
N LEU A 110 -15.82 -19.41 12.73
CA LEU A 110 -17.19 -19.29 13.23
C LEU A 110 -17.20 -19.05 14.75
N GLU A 111 -17.90 -17.99 15.15
CA GLU A 111 -18.13 -17.65 16.56
C GLU A 111 -19.64 -17.70 16.87
N PRO A 112 -20.09 -18.51 17.85
CA PRO A 112 -21.50 -18.70 18.13
C PRO A 112 -22.26 -17.43 18.52
N TRP A 113 -21.59 -16.42 19.07
CA TRP A 113 -22.24 -15.17 19.47
C TRP A 113 -22.39 -14.16 18.32
N ILE A 114 -21.59 -14.25 17.26
CA ILE A 114 -21.75 -13.39 16.07
C ILE A 114 -22.71 -14.05 15.06
N THR A 115 -22.59 -15.36 14.88
CA THR A 115 -23.40 -16.14 13.91
C THR A 115 -24.25 -17.21 14.60
N PRO A 116 -25.11 -16.84 15.57
CA PRO A 116 -25.85 -17.81 16.38
C PRO A 116 -26.83 -18.67 15.57
N SER A 117 -27.31 -18.15 14.43
CA SER A 117 -28.22 -18.87 13.53
C SER A 117 -27.65 -20.20 13.04
N LEU A 118 -26.33 -20.29 12.89
CA LEU A 118 -25.65 -21.52 12.47
C LEU A 118 -25.61 -22.59 13.57
N PHE A 119 -25.63 -22.15 14.83
CA PHE A 119 -25.49 -23.01 15.99
C PHE A 119 -26.83 -23.40 16.62
N TYR A 120 -27.94 -22.76 16.23
CA TYR A 120 -29.27 -23.08 16.76
C TYR A 120 -29.73 -24.52 16.47
N GLN A 121 -29.18 -25.17 15.46
CA GLN A 121 -29.46 -26.59 15.18
C GLN A 121 -28.94 -27.56 16.26
N PHE A 122 -28.03 -27.10 17.13
CA PHE A 122 -27.50 -27.89 18.24
C PHE A 122 -28.22 -27.60 19.57
N LEU A 123 -29.25 -26.75 19.56
CA LEU A 123 -30.03 -26.47 20.78
C LEU A 123 -30.69 -27.74 21.31
N GLY A 124 -30.61 -27.92 22.63
CA GLY A 124 -31.18 -29.09 23.30
C GLY A 124 -30.36 -30.37 23.16
N LYS A 125 -29.20 -30.33 22.49
CA LYS A 125 -28.24 -31.44 22.48
C LYS A 125 -27.26 -31.29 23.64
N SER A 126 -26.94 -32.42 24.28
CA SER A 126 -25.84 -32.50 25.24
C SER A 126 -24.49 -32.66 24.54
N GLU A 127 -23.40 -32.45 25.27
CA GLU A 127 -22.02 -32.64 24.77
C GLU A 127 -21.77 -34.06 24.25
N ILE A 128 -22.43 -35.05 24.86
CA ILE A 128 -22.39 -36.47 24.48
C ILE A 128 -23.17 -36.72 23.17
N GLU A 129 -24.22 -35.93 22.91
CA GLU A 129 -25.05 -36.01 21.70
C GLU A 129 -24.47 -35.20 20.52
N GLY A 130 -23.31 -34.56 20.73
CA GLY A 130 -22.63 -33.75 19.72
C GLY A 130 -23.16 -32.33 19.66
N VAL A 131 -23.06 -31.56 20.75
CA VAL A 131 -23.20 -30.10 20.68
C VAL A 131 -21.95 -29.51 20.03
N ALA A 132 -22.12 -28.62 19.06
CA ALA A 132 -21.01 -27.87 18.48
C ALA A 132 -20.96 -26.46 19.10
N MET A 133 -19.79 -26.07 19.61
CA MET A 133 -19.58 -24.78 20.27
C MET A 133 -18.45 -23.97 19.64
N ASP A 134 -17.69 -24.57 18.74
CA ASP A 134 -16.62 -23.93 17.99
C ASP A 134 -16.60 -24.43 16.55
N SER A 135 -15.74 -23.85 15.71
CA SER A 135 -15.61 -24.26 14.30
C SER A 135 -15.16 -25.72 14.15
N TYR A 136 -14.39 -26.24 15.10
CA TYR A 136 -13.83 -27.60 15.05
C TYR A 136 -14.93 -28.64 15.33
N SER A 137 -15.58 -28.56 16.48
CA SER A 137 -16.74 -29.37 16.88
C SER A 137 -17.89 -29.25 15.90
N PHE A 138 -18.09 -28.08 15.28
CA PHE A 138 -19.07 -27.89 14.19
C PHE A 138 -18.80 -28.82 13.00
N CYS A 139 -17.54 -28.92 12.59
CA CYS A 139 -17.14 -29.82 11.50
C CYS A 139 -17.15 -31.29 11.92
N GLU A 140 -16.79 -31.59 13.18
CA GLU A 140 -16.79 -32.95 13.72
C GLU A 140 -18.20 -33.53 13.83
N VAL A 141 -19.16 -32.75 14.34
CA VAL A 141 -20.55 -33.19 14.55
C VAL A 141 -21.32 -33.31 13.23
N LEU A 142 -21.18 -32.33 12.32
CA LEU A 142 -21.91 -32.35 11.04
C LEU A 142 -21.22 -33.23 9.98
N GLY A 143 -19.91 -33.44 10.12
CA GLY A 143 -19.08 -34.05 9.10
C GLY A 143 -18.76 -33.09 7.94
N GLY A 144 -17.69 -33.41 7.19
CA GLY A 144 -17.11 -32.48 6.22
C GLY A 144 -18.04 -32.03 5.09
N LYS A 145 -18.99 -32.86 4.65
CA LYS A 145 -19.92 -32.50 3.56
C LYS A 145 -20.96 -31.48 4.00
N GLU A 146 -21.64 -31.75 5.12
CA GLU A 146 -22.67 -30.85 5.63
C GLU A 146 -22.03 -29.58 6.20
N ALA A 147 -20.87 -29.67 6.86
CA ALA A 147 -20.14 -28.48 7.29
C ALA A 147 -19.77 -27.57 6.11
N ASN A 148 -19.29 -28.13 4.99
CA ASN A 148 -18.95 -27.35 3.79
C ASN A 148 -20.18 -26.63 3.19
N ARG A 149 -21.34 -27.29 3.18
CA ARG A 149 -22.61 -26.66 2.74
C ARG A 149 -22.95 -25.41 3.57
N HIS A 150 -22.61 -25.41 4.85
CA HIS A 150 -22.80 -24.27 5.73
C HIS A 150 -21.71 -23.19 5.56
N CYS A 151 -20.48 -23.57 5.18
CA CYS A 151 -19.40 -22.62 4.86
C CYS A 151 -19.68 -21.71 3.66
N ILE A 152 -20.72 -21.98 2.87
CA ILE A 152 -21.22 -21.05 1.83
C ILE A 152 -21.59 -19.69 2.43
N ILE A 153 -21.87 -19.62 3.74
CA ILE A 153 -22.09 -18.35 4.44
C ILE A 153 -20.95 -17.35 4.22
N MET A 154 -19.73 -17.81 3.99
CA MET A 154 -18.58 -16.96 3.64
C MET A 154 -18.89 -16.11 2.39
N GLU A 155 -19.53 -16.66 1.37
CA GLU A 155 -19.85 -15.90 0.15
C GLU A 155 -20.88 -14.78 0.38
N THR A 156 -21.65 -14.86 1.47
CA THR A 156 -22.77 -13.95 1.76
C THR A 156 -22.54 -13.02 2.94
N TRP A 157 -21.62 -13.37 3.86
CA TRP A 157 -21.42 -12.63 5.12
C TRP A 157 -20.71 -11.30 4.91
N VAL A 158 -19.62 -11.31 4.13
CA VAL A 158 -18.85 -10.10 3.81
C VAL A 158 -18.82 -9.93 2.29
N THR A 159 -19.47 -8.88 1.79
CA THR A 159 -19.50 -8.52 0.37
C THR A 159 -18.66 -7.27 0.09
N GLU A 160 -18.32 -7.03 -1.17
CA GLU A 160 -17.56 -5.83 -1.59
C GLU A 160 -18.27 -4.53 -1.21
N ASP A 161 -19.60 -4.52 -1.26
CA ASP A 161 -20.42 -3.36 -0.86
C ASP A 161 -20.15 -2.94 0.59
N ILE A 162 -19.95 -3.89 1.50
CA ILE A 162 -19.60 -3.61 2.90
C ILE A 162 -18.23 -2.95 2.99
N ILE A 163 -17.26 -3.39 2.17
CA ILE A 163 -15.92 -2.80 2.15
C ILE A 163 -15.96 -1.35 1.63
N VAL A 164 -16.77 -1.09 0.61
CA VAL A 164 -17.01 0.26 0.10
C VAL A 164 -17.64 1.14 1.17
N GLU A 165 -18.65 0.62 1.88
CA GLU A 165 -19.30 1.35 2.96
C GLU A 165 -18.36 1.64 4.14
N LEU A 166 -17.49 0.69 4.49
CA LEU A 166 -16.48 0.88 5.55
C LEU A 166 -15.45 1.95 5.17
N ARG A 167 -15.04 2.02 3.90
CA ARG A 167 -14.16 3.10 3.41
C ARG A 167 -14.81 4.46 3.62
N ASP A 168 -16.09 4.59 3.28
CA ASP A 168 -16.79 5.88 3.30
C ASP A 168 -17.13 6.34 4.72
N ARG A 169 -17.21 5.43 5.70
CA ARG A 169 -17.47 5.78 7.12
C ARG A 169 -16.23 6.17 7.93
N VAL A 170 -15.03 5.85 7.44
CA VAL A 170 -13.77 5.98 8.19
C VAL A 170 -13.02 7.29 7.88
N GLN A 171 -13.52 8.10 6.94
CA GLN A 171 -13.01 9.44 6.62
C GLN A 171 -13.35 10.47 7.71
#